data_AF-A0A8T5YKX0-F1
#
_entry.id   AF-A0A8T5YKX0-F1
#
_cell.length_a   1.000
_cell.length_b   1.000
_cell.length_c   1.000
_cell.angle_alpha   90.00
_cell.angle_beta   90.00
_cell.angle_gamma   90.00
#
_symmetry.space_group_name_H-M   'P 1'
#
loop_
_entity.id
_entity.type
_entity.pdbx_description
1 polymer ?
#
loop_
_entity_poly.entity_id
_entity_poly.type
_entity_poly.pdbx_seq_one_letter_code
_entity_poly.pdbx_strand_id
1 'polypeptide(L)'
;KGKRIGMENGTTHQKYIQDQHPEVKTVSYDSYQNAFIDLKNGRIDGVFGDTAVVNEWLKTNPQLGVATEKVTDPQYFGTGLGIAVRPDNKALLEKLNNALAAIKADGTYQKISDQWFPQ
;
A
#
# COMPACT_ATOMS: atom_id res chain seq x y z
N LYS A 1 19.04 -9.38 0.11
CA LYS A 1 19.41 -10.76 0.54
C LYS A 1 19.67 -10.83 2.05
N GLY A 2 19.06 -11.79 2.76
CA GLY A 2 19.31 -12.06 4.18
C GLY A 2 18.67 -11.11 5.20
N LYS A 3 18.18 -9.95 4.75
CA LYS A 3 17.43 -8.96 5.53
C LYS A 3 16.00 -9.43 5.81
N ARG A 4 15.45 -9.03 6.95
CA ARG A 4 14.06 -9.27 7.36
C ARG A 4 13.21 -8.08 6.94
N ILE A 5 12.27 -8.27 6.03
CA ILE A 5 11.43 -7.19 5.51
C ILE A 5 9.97 -7.46 5.91
N GLY A 6 9.37 -6.49 6.60
CA GLY A 6 7.98 -6.54 7.05
C GLY A 6 7.01 -6.04 6.00
N MET A 7 5.84 -6.66 5.91
CA MET A 7 4.68 -6.14 5.17
C MET A 7 3.38 -6.64 5.80
N GLU A 8 2.27 -6.01 5.42
CA GLU A 8 0.94 -6.50 5.80
C GLU A 8 0.59 -7.77 5.01
N ASN A 9 -0.01 -8.74 5.71
CA ASN A 9 -0.41 -10.03 5.16
C ASN A 9 -1.53 -9.88 4.11
N GLY A 10 -1.47 -10.66 3.03
CA GLY A 10 -2.47 -10.65 1.96
C GLY A 10 -2.33 -9.48 0.97
N THR A 11 -1.29 -8.67 1.09
CA THR A 11 -1.05 -7.53 0.18
C THR A 11 -0.34 -7.92 -1.11
N THR A 12 -0.48 -7.07 -2.14
CA THR A 12 0.34 -7.15 -3.36
C THR A 12 1.84 -7.07 -3.07
N HIS A 13 2.23 -6.33 -2.04
CA HIS A 13 3.61 -6.21 -1.56
C HIS A 13 4.18 -7.56 -1.10
N GLN A 14 3.40 -8.32 -0.32
CA GLN A 14 3.78 -9.66 0.13
C GLN A 14 3.97 -10.59 -1.06
N LYS A 15 3.01 -10.61 -2.00
CA LYS A 15 3.10 -11.45 -3.19
C LYS A 15 4.33 -11.10 -4.05
N TYR A 16 4.53 -9.81 -4.35
CA TYR A 16 5.66 -9.35 -5.15
C TYR A 16 7.00 -9.80 -4.57
N ILE A 17 7.25 -9.51 -3.28
CA ILE A 17 8.56 -9.78 -2.70
C ILE A 17 8.84 -11.28 -2.57
N GLN A 18 7.81 -12.10 -2.34
CA GLN A 18 7.95 -13.56 -2.28
C GLN A 18 8.26 -14.16 -3.66
N ASP A 19 7.62 -13.65 -4.71
CA ASP A 19 7.81 -14.14 -6.08
C ASP A 19 9.13 -13.63 -6.69
N GLN A 20 9.47 -12.35 -6.50
CA GLN A 20 10.60 -11.69 -7.17
C GLN A 20 11.88 -11.66 -6.34
N HIS A 21 11.78 -11.78 -5.01
CA HIS A 21 12.92 -11.69 -4.10
C HIS A 21 12.92 -12.83 -3.06
N PRO A 22 12.91 -14.10 -3.48
CA PRO A 22 12.88 -15.24 -2.56
C PRO A 22 14.11 -15.32 -1.62
N GLU A 23 15.18 -14.57 -1.91
CA GLU A 23 16.36 -14.43 -1.06
C GLU A 23 16.20 -13.47 0.12
N VAL A 24 15.04 -12.79 0.21
CA VAL A 24 14.65 -11.91 1.32
C VAL A 24 13.85 -12.70 2.34
N LYS A 25 14.11 -12.49 3.63
CA LYS A 25 13.29 -13.06 4.70
C LYS A 25 12.07 -12.17 4.89
N THR A 26 10.90 -12.63 4.50
CA THR A 26 9.65 -11.87 4.65
C THR A 26 9.07 -12.09 6.04
N VAL A 27 8.48 -11.04 6.63
CA VAL A 27 7.77 -11.10 7.91
C VAL A 27 6.40 -10.48 7.69
N SER A 28 5.35 -11.28 7.87
CA SER A 28 3.98 -10.83 7.64
C SER A 28 3.35 -10.34 8.94
N TYR A 29 2.63 -9.23 8.85
CA TYR A 29 1.96 -8.59 9.98
C TYR A 29 0.47 -8.41 9.67
N ASP A 30 -0.36 -8.39 10.71
CA ASP A 30 -1.78 -8.04 10.58
C ASP A 30 -2.00 -6.54 10.33
N SER A 31 -0.99 -5.72 10.58
CA SER A 31 -1.04 -4.29 10.31
C SER A 31 0.36 -3.72 10.07
N TYR A 32 0.39 -2.68 9.26
CA TYR A 32 1.58 -1.88 8.99
C TYR A 32 2.14 -1.21 10.26
N GLN A 33 1.28 -0.84 11.21
CA GLN A 33 1.69 -0.29 12.51
C GLN A 33 2.52 -1.31 13.32
N ASN A 34 2.13 -2.59 13.30
CA ASN A 34 2.89 -3.64 13.99
C ASN A 34 4.26 -3.86 13.33
N ALA A 35 4.32 -3.87 11.99
CA ALA A 35 5.58 -3.93 11.25
C ALA A 35 6.51 -2.77 11.63
N PHE A 36 5.95 -1.57 11.77
CA PHE A 36 6.68 -0.37 12.13
C PHE A 36 7.26 -0.41 13.55
N ILE A 37 6.51 -0.93 14.53
CA ILE A 37 7.00 -1.14 15.91
C ILE A 37 8.19 -2.09 15.91
N ASP A 38 8.13 -3.17 15.14
CA ASP A 38 9.22 -4.12 15.03
C ASP A 38 10.44 -3.54 14.31
N LEU A 39 10.23 -2.66 13.33
CA LEU A 39 11.33 -1.92 12.68
C LEU A 39 12.05 -1.05 13.70
N LYS A 40 11.31 -0.28 14.51
CA LYS A 40 11.90 0.57 15.57
C LYS A 40 12.67 -0.23 16.61
N ASN A 41 12.22 -1.44 16.91
CA ASN A 41 12.87 -2.34 17.86
C ASN A 41 13.99 -3.20 17.25
N GLY A 42 14.34 -3.00 15.97
CA GLY A 42 15.40 -3.76 15.28
C GLY A 42 15.06 -5.24 15.03
N ARG A 43 13.77 -5.61 15.12
CA ARG A 43 13.28 -6.97 14.85
C ARG A 43 13.13 -7.24 13.35
N ILE A 44 13.00 -6.19 12.55
CA ILE A 44 13.10 -6.24 11.10
C ILE A 44 14.04 -5.15 10.59
N ASP A 45 14.51 -5.30 9.37
CA ASP A 45 15.49 -4.42 8.72
C ASP A 45 14.82 -3.38 7.81
N GLY A 46 13.54 -3.54 7.47
CA GLY A 46 12.78 -2.62 6.63
C GLY A 46 11.31 -3.01 6.53
N VAL A 47 10.50 -2.09 5.99
CA VAL A 47 9.08 -2.32 5.67
C VAL A 47 8.86 -2.06 4.19
N PHE A 48 8.07 -2.91 3.54
CA PHE A 48 7.66 -2.76 2.15
C PHE A 48 6.15 -2.53 2.07
N GLY A 49 5.74 -1.40 1.49
CA GLY A 49 4.35 -0.97 1.43
C GLY A 49 4.12 0.22 0.50
N ASP A 50 2.87 0.68 0.42
CA ASP A 50 2.45 1.76 -0.48
C ASP A 50 3.21 3.06 -0.22
N THR A 51 3.65 3.72 -1.30
CA THR A 51 4.45 4.95 -1.23
C THR A 51 3.77 6.04 -0.39
N ALA A 52 2.45 6.22 -0.53
CA ALA A 52 1.72 7.24 0.21
C ALA A 52 1.74 6.96 1.74
N VAL A 53 1.57 5.70 2.14
CA VAL A 53 1.59 5.27 3.54
C VAL A 53 2.99 5.44 4.13
N VAL A 54 4.01 4.96 3.42
CA VAL A 54 5.41 5.07 3.87
C VAL A 54 5.83 6.53 3.97
N ASN A 55 5.47 7.38 3.00
CA ASN A 55 5.80 8.81 3.03
C ASN A 55 5.18 9.52 4.25
N GLU A 56 3.94 9.20 4.60
CA GLU A 56 3.30 9.76 5.79
C GLU A 56 4.05 9.40 7.08
N TRP A 57 4.55 8.17 7.17
CA TRP A 57 5.37 7.76 8.31
C TRP A 57 6.73 8.45 8.35
N LEU A 58 7.37 8.65 7.20
CA LEU A 58 8.67 9.32 7.13
C LEU A 58 8.61 10.76 7.65
N LYS A 59 7.48 11.46 7.49
CA LYS A 59 7.27 12.82 8.04
C LYS A 59 7.49 12.90 9.55
N THR A 60 7.17 11.83 10.29
CA THR A 60 7.27 11.79 11.76
C THR A 60 8.43 10.91 12.25
N ASN A 61 9.26 10.37 11.35
CA ASN A 61 10.35 9.45 11.69
C ASN A 61 11.60 9.78 10.86
N PRO A 62 12.27 10.92 11.13
CA PRO A 62 13.37 11.44 10.31
C PRO A 62 14.63 10.55 10.32
N GLN A 63 14.73 9.60 11.25
CA GLN A 63 15.80 8.61 11.30
C GLN A 63 15.64 7.46 10.28
N LEU A 64 14.47 7.38 9.63
CA LEU A 64 14.17 6.40 8.60
C LEU A 64 14.29 7.05 7.22
N GLY A 65 14.48 6.22 6.20
CA GLY A 65 14.54 6.68 4.82
C GLY A 65 14.12 5.59 3.85
N VAL A 66 13.94 5.99 2.60
CA VAL A 66 13.66 5.06 1.50
C VAL A 66 14.95 4.26 1.20
N ALA A 67 14.85 2.94 1.29
CA ALA A 67 16.01 2.05 1.14
C ALA A 67 16.24 1.57 -0.29
N THR A 68 15.22 1.61 -1.16
CA THR A 68 15.26 1.07 -2.53
C THR A 68 14.51 1.97 -3.49
N GLU A 69 14.73 1.77 -4.78
CA GLU A 69 13.86 2.34 -5.82
C GLU A 69 12.42 1.83 -5.66
N LYS A 70 11.47 2.60 -6.22
CA LYS A 70 10.06 2.22 -6.23
C LYS A 70 9.87 1.00 -7.12
N VAL A 71 9.13 0.03 -6.61
CA VAL A 71 8.68 -1.12 -7.40
C VAL A 71 7.44 -0.72 -8.19
N THR A 72 7.46 -0.93 -9.50
CA THR A 72 6.37 -0.54 -10.41
C THR A 72 5.96 -1.66 -11.37
N ASP A 73 6.33 -2.92 -11.06
CA ASP A 73 6.01 -4.07 -11.89
C ASP A 73 4.49 -4.16 -12.16
N PRO A 74 4.05 -4.01 -13.43
CA PRO A 74 2.63 -3.96 -13.79
C PRO A 74 1.89 -5.29 -13.57
N GLN A 75 2.60 -6.41 -13.36
CA GLN A 75 1.98 -7.69 -13.00
C GLN A 75 1.42 -7.66 -11.57
N TYR A 76 1.97 -6.83 -10.69
CA TYR A 76 1.59 -6.77 -9.27
C TYR A 76 0.96 -5.43 -8.88
N PHE A 77 1.29 -4.35 -9.60
CA PHE A 77 0.91 -2.98 -9.27
C PHE A 77 0.33 -2.25 -10.49
N GLY A 78 -0.26 -1.07 -10.27
CA GLY A 78 -0.65 -0.16 -11.36
C GLY A 78 -2.08 -0.28 -11.88
N THR A 79 -2.90 -1.20 -11.35
CA THR A 79 -4.33 -1.28 -11.68
C THR A 79 -5.20 -0.24 -10.99
N GLY A 80 -4.62 0.53 -10.07
CA GLY A 80 -5.33 1.49 -9.22
C GLY A 80 -6.06 0.84 -8.04
N LEU A 81 -6.78 1.66 -7.27
CA LEU A 81 -7.58 1.24 -6.12
C LEU A 81 -9.06 1.13 -6.50
N GLY A 82 -9.75 0.11 -5.95
CA GLY A 82 -11.15 -0.17 -6.25
C GLY A 82 -11.97 -0.53 -5.02
N ILE A 83 -13.28 -0.34 -5.10
CA ILE A 83 -14.22 -0.78 -4.07
C ILE A 83 -14.67 -2.21 -4.40
N ALA A 84 -14.29 -3.17 -3.58
CA ALA A 84 -14.68 -4.56 -3.77
C ALA A 84 -16.13 -4.81 -3.32
N VAL A 85 -16.86 -5.60 -4.10
CA VAL A 85 -18.21 -6.09 -3.77
C VAL A 85 -18.28 -7.59 -4.02
N ARG A 86 -19.28 -8.27 -3.43
CA ARG A 86 -19.53 -9.69 -3.76
C ARG A 86 -19.85 -9.84 -5.25
N PRO A 87 -19.38 -10.91 -5.93
CA PRO A 87 -19.51 -11.06 -7.38
C PRO A 87 -20.95 -11.02 -7.92
N ASP A 88 -21.90 -11.47 -7.12
CA ASP A 88 -23.34 -11.55 -7.41
C ASP A 88 -24.08 -10.23 -7.15
N ASN A 89 -23.50 -9.28 -6.41
CA ASN A 89 -24.14 -8.02 -6.06
C ASN A 89 -23.93 -6.93 -7.12
N LYS A 90 -24.47 -7.16 -8.32
CA LYS A 90 -24.36 -6.21 -9.45
C LYS A 90 -25.05 -4.88 -9.16
N ALA A 91 -26.15 -4.89 -8.42
CA ALA A 91 -26.89 -3.67 -8.09
C ALA A 91 -26.06 -2.69 -7.24
N LEU A 92 -25.26 -3.20 -6.29
CA LEU A 92 -24.36 -2.35 -5.50
C LEU A 92 -23.17 -1.86 -6.34
N LEU A 93 -22.61 -2.74 -7.18
CA LEU A 93 -21.51 -2.38 -8.09
C LEU A 93 -21.87 -1.16 -8.94
N GLU A 94 -23.02 -1.21 -9.61
CA GLU A 94 -23.48 -0.12 -10.48
C GLU A 94 -23.71 1.18 -9.72
N LYS A 95 -24.30 1.11 -8.52
CA LYS A 95 -24.50 2.30 -7.68
C LYS A 95 -23.18 2.96 -7.29
N LEU A 96 -22.18 2.16 -6.89
CA LEU A 96 -20.86 2.67 -6.53
C LEU A 96 -20.13 3.27 -7.73
N ASN A 97 -20.18 2.60 -8.89
CA ASN A 97 -19.56 3.11 -10.12
C ASN A 97 -20.18 4.43 -10.56
N ASN A 98 -21.52 4.55 -10.53
CA ASN A 98 -22.21 5.79 -10.88
C ASN A 98 -21.88 6.93 -9.90
N ALA A 99 -21.83 6.65 -8.60
CA ALA A 99 -21.42 7.63 -7.60
C ALA A 99 -19.96 8.09 -7.80
N LEU A 100 -19.04 7.15 -8.05
CA LEU A 100 -17.64 7.45 -8.35
C LEU A 100 -17.49 8.30 -9.62
N ALA A 101 -18.27 8.02 -10.66
CA ALA A 101 -18.27 8.83 -11.88
C ALA A 101 -18.76 10.27 -11.61
N ALA A 102 -19.83 10.43 -10.82
CA ALA A 102 -20.37 11.73 -10.45
C ALA A 102 -19.36 12.58 -9.67
N ILE A 103 -18.75 12.04 -8.61
CA ILE A 103 -17.78 12.80 -7.79
C ILE A 103 -16.48 13.11 -8.52
N LYS A 104 -16.15 12.34 -9.57
CA LYS A 104 -15.01 12.65 -10.44
C LYS A 104 -15.37 13.79 -11.40
N ALA A 105 -16.58 13.79 -11.95
CA ALA A 105 -17.04 14.82 -12.86
C ALA A 105 -17.24 16.19 -12.18
N ASP A 106 -17.66 16.21 -10.91
CA ASP A 106 -17.91 17.46 -10.17
C ASP A 106 -16.68 18.00 -9.41
N GLY A 107 -15.54 17.29 -9.48
CA GLY A 107 -14.28 17.68 -8.83
C GLY A 107 -14.18 17.34 -7.33
N THR A 108 -15.22 16.77 -6.71
CA THR A 108 -15.19 16.33 -5.31
C THR A 108 -14.07 15.32 -5.07
N TYR A 109 -13.86 14.38 -6.00
CA TYR A 109 -12.77 13.41 -5.93
C TYR A 109 -11.40 14.10 -5.85
N GLN A 110 -11.17 15.10 -6.71
CA GLN A 110 -9.90 15.82 -6.73
C GLN A 110 -9.67 16.57 -5.41
N LYS A 111 -10.70 17.26 -4.90
CA LYS A 111 -10.63 17.96 -3.61
C LYS A 111 -10.25 17.03 -2.46
N ILE A 112 -10.82 15.82 -2.42
CA ILE A 112 -10.47 14.81 -1.41
C ILE A 112 -9.03 14.33 -1.62
N SER A 113 -8.62 14.08 -2.87
CA SER A 113 -7.25 13.66 -3.19
C SER A 113 -6.22 14.68 -2.73
N ASP A 114 -6.44 15.97 -3.02
CA ASP A 114 -5.51 17.05 -2.65
C ASP A 114 -5.39 17.22 -1.13
N GLN A 115 -6.48 16.98 -0.39
CA GLN A 115 -6.47 17.04 1.08
C GLN A 115 -5.58 15.97 1.70
N TRP A 116 -5.61 14.74 1.17
CA TRP A 116 -4.94 13.58 1.78
C TRP A 116 -3.58 13.27 1.16
N PHE A 117 -3.36 13.63 -0.10
CA PHE A 117 -2.14 13.36 -0.84
C PHE A 117 -1.59 14.63 -1.51
N PRO A 118 -1.29 15.70 -0.73
CA PRO A 118 -0.64 16.88 -1.27
C PRO A 118 0.73 16.47 -1.85
N GLN A 119 0.96 16.81 -3.12
CA GLN A 119 2.23 16.59 -3.83
C GLN A 119 3.34 17.46 -3.28
#